data_AF-A0A4T8KXU6-F1
#
_entry.id   AF-A0A4T8KXU6-F1
#
_cell.length_a   1.000
_cell.length_b   1.000
_cell.length_c   1.000
_cell.angle_alpha   90.00
_cell.angle_beta   90.00
_cell.angle_gamma   90.00
#
_symmetry.space_group_name_H-M   'P 1'
#
loop_
_entity.id
_entity.type
_entity.pdbx_description
1 polymer ?
#
loop_
_entity_poly.entity_id
_entity_poly.type
_entity_poly.pdbx_seq_one_letter_code
_entity_poly.pdbx_strand_id
1 'polypeptide(L)'
;MGFRFRGTSVSFCSRGAYANLGLPGTELSYRTRFELAAPSGGGNRTATVPDLRQSLEQEAVELMSAVTAIRNIHELTLDPKTGISWAELEAVYLHSRTSLFQVPAPVRPEKPEYHALSENPAGNKGIVFLGKWFESESAKAERQAGNLRRWRQELIDVKRENPLRQHRYQQRQTTRAEQYSNWKCDAEEHEKRLATTQADARQLFQADAAFFESYLAGVLSETEWPRETLVAFEVKPEISTVLPDVGLAEIEDFPDKIYGVNARGMELTQKAIRENYARHSHGCLFRLVGIVLHTLPFDKVIASGFTQRVSGTTIWRMFISCPANALAARRHRTY
;
A
#
# COMPACT_ATOMS: atom_id res chain seq x y z
N MET A 1 -15.88 -5.64 21.27
CA MET A 1 -16.62 -6.29 20.18
C MET A 1 -15.56 -6.82 19.21
N GLY A 2 -15.28 -8.12 19.24
CA GLY A 2 -14.10 -8.70 18.59
C GLY A 2 -14.39 -9.08 17.14
N PHE A 3 -13.78 -8.38 16.19
CA PHE A 3 -13.80 -8.79 14.78
C PHE A 3 -12.91 -10.03 14.60
N ARG A 4 -13.54 -11.19 14.35
CA ARG A 4 -12.81 -12.37 13.84
C ARG A 4 -12.67 -12.24 12.33
N PHE A 5 -11.44 -12.30 11.84
CA PHE A 5 -11.15 -12.50 10.43
C PHE A 5 -11.59 -13.90 10.02
N ARG A 6 -12.79 -14.02 9.43
CA ARG A 6 -13.17 -15.22 8.69
C ARG A 6 -12.95 -14.96 7.21
N GLY A 7 -11.72 -15.26 6.77
CA GLY A 7 -11.36 -15.27 5.36
C GLY A 7 -12.11 -16.34 4.57
N THR A 8 -11.88 -16.33 3.26
CA THR A 8 -12.44 -17.26 2.29
C THR A 8 -12.07 -18.70 2.65
N SER A 9 -13.06 -19.59 2.74
CA SER A 9 -12.80 -21.00 3.00
C SER A 9 -13.68 -21.89 2.12
N VAL A 10 -13.08 -22.92 1.54
CA VAL A 10 -13.77 -23.90 0.71
C VAL A 10 -13.79 -25.23 1.44
N SER A 11 -14.97 -25.85 1.54
CA SER A 11 -15.18 -27.12 2.24
C SER A 11 -15.72 -28.18 1.26
N PHE A 12 -15.09 -29.35 1.24
CA PHE A 12 -15.50 -30.48 0.39
C PHE A 12 -16.13 -31.60 1.25
N CYS A 13 -17.30 -32.10 0.84
CA CYS A 13 -17.98 -33.23 1.47
C CYS A 13 -18.60 -34.14 0.39
N SER A 14 -18.99 -35.36 0.74
CA SER A 14 -19.63 -36.34 -0.15
C SER A 14 -20.93 -35.85 -0.81
N ARG A 15 -21.46 -34.69 -0.40
CA ARG A 15 -22.70 -34.05 -0.91
C ARG A 15 -22.47 -32.76 -1.72
N GLY A 16 -21.22 -32.38 -2.00
CA GLY A 16 -20.86 -31.24 -2.87
C GLY A 16 -19.79 -30.31 -2.29
N ALA A 17 -19.36 -29.35 -3.11
CA ALA A 17 -18.40 -28.31 -2.75
C ALA A 17 -19.12 -27.02 -2.32
N TYR A 18 -18.65 -26.43 -1.23
CA TYR A 18 -19.21 -25.19 -0.68
C TYR A 18 -18.10 -24.15 -0.55
N ALA A 19 -18.33 -22.95 -1.09
CA ALA A 19 -17.50 -21.78 -0.81
C ALA A 19 -18.19 -20.89 0.22
N ASN A 20 -17.43 -20.47 1.22
CA ASN A 20 -17.84 -19.48 2.19
C ASN A 20 -17.00 -18.22 1.96
N LEU A 21 -17.68 -17.13 1.58
CA LEU A 21 -17.09 -15.81 1.42
C LEU A 21 -17.59 -14.92 2.56
N GLY A 22 -16.66 -14.43 3.38
CA GLY A 22 -16.93 -13.45 4.43
C GLY A 22 -16.32 -12.12 4.04
N LEU A 23 -17.10 -11.03 4.08
CA LEU A 23 -16.55 -9.69 3.97
C LEU A 23 -16.01 -9.26 5.34
N PRO A 24 -14.72 -8.91 5.44
CA PRO A 24 -14.12 -8.55 6.72
C PRO A 24 -14.80 -7.28 7.28
N GLY A 25 -15.17 -7.32 8.55
CA GLY A 25 -15.73 -6.14 9.25
C GLY A 25 -17.25 -5.96 9.20
N THR A 26 -18.02 -6.82 8.53
CA THR A 26 -19.47 -6.55 8.30
C THR A 26 -20.44 -7.61 8.82
N GLU A 27 -19.99 -8.69 9.48
CA GLU A 27 -20.81 -9.88 9.85
C GLU A 27 -21.59 -10.55 8.70
N LEU A 28 -21.49 -10.02 7.48
CA LEU A 28 -22.12 -10.56 6.28
C LEU A 28 -21.31 -11.76 5.77
N SER A 29 -21.93 -12.93 5.80
CA SER A 29 -21.38 -14.16 5.24
C SER A 29 -22.28 -14.68 4.12
N TYR A 30 -21.67 -15.01 2.98
CA TYR A 30 -22.36 -15.60 1.85
C TYR A 30 -21.80 -17.01 1.61
N ARG A 31 -22.70 -18.00 1.68
CA ARG A 31 -22.38 -19.40 1.43
C ARG A 31 -23.03 -19.81 0.12
N THR A 32 -22.21 -20.13 -0.87
CA THR A 32 -22.68 -20.63 -2.15
C THR A 32 -22.37 -22.11 -2.24
N ARG A 33 -23.42 -22.92 -2.45
CA ARG A 33 -23.25 -24.28 -2.92
C ARG A 33 -22.93 -24.19 -4.40
N PHE A 34 -21.82 -24.76 -4.84
CA PHE A 34 -21.62 -24.97 -6.26
C PHE A 34 -22.50 -26.17 -6.64
N GLU A 35 -23.69 -25.87 -7.17
CA GLU A 35 -24.47 -26.89 -7.84
C GLU A 35 -23.74 -27.24 -9.13
N LEU A 36 -23.13 -28.43 -9.16
CA LEU A 36 -22.98 -29.11 -10.44
C LEU A 36 -24.39 -29.26 -10.98
N ALA A 37 -24.72 -28.49 -12.01
CA ALA A 37 -25.92 -28.68 -12.78
C ALA A 37 -26.03 -30.16 -13.12
N ALA A 38 -27.16 -30.78 -12.76
CA ALA A 38 -27.54 -32.06 -13.32
C ALA A 38 -27.48 -31.96 -14.86
N PRO A 39 -27.08 -33.02 -15.57
CA PRO A 39 -26.79 -32.95 -16.99
C PRO A 39 -28.08 -32.64 -17.75
N SER A 40 -28.23 -31.40 -18.20
CA SER A 40 -29.15 -31.02 -19.25
C SER A 40 -28.30 -30.52 -20.42
N GLY A 41 -28.56 -31.12 -21.58
CA GLY A 41 -27.61 -31.22 -22.67
C GLY A 41 -27.18 -29.89 -23.30
N GLY A 42 -25.98 -29.94 -23.89
CA GLY A 42 -25.53 -29.03 -24.93
C GLY A 42 -24.69 -27.85 -24.46
N GLY A 43 -23.44 -27.81 -24.92
CA GLY A 43 -22.70 -26.54 -25.04
C GLY A 43 -21.52 -26.33 -24.10
N ASN A 44 -20.42 -27.00 -24.42
CA ASN A 44 -19.02 -26.50 -24.45
C ASN A 44 -18.42 -25.74 -23.23
N ARG A 45 -17.23 -26.22 -22.83
CA ARG A 45 -16.20 -25.64 -21.93
C ARG A 45 -16.32 -25.94 -20.42
N THR A 46 -16.23 -27.22 -20.06
CA THR A 46 -15.74 -27.64 -18.74
C THR A 46 -14.22 -27.45 -18.70
N ALA A 47 -13.73 -26.52 -17.88
CA ALA A 47 -12.35 -26.57 -17.42
C ALA A 47 -12.15 -27.91 -16.70
N THR A 48 -11.23 -28.73 -17.20
CA THR A 48 -10.93 -30.05 -16.65
C THR A 48 -10.44 -29.92 -15.21
N VAL A 49 -11.06 -30.63 -14.27
CA VAL A 49 -10.68 -30.76 -12.84
C VAL A 49 -9.16 -30.75 -12.53
N PRO A 50 -8.25 -31.34 -13.34
CA PRO A 50 -6.80 -31.19 -13.16
C PRO A 50 -6.29 -29.74 -13.26
N ASP A 51 -6.87 -28.92 -14.13
CA ASP A 51 -6.51 -27.51 -14.36
C ASP A 51 -6.85 -26.64 -13.13
N LEU A 52 -8.00 -26.92 -12.49
CA LEU A 52 -8.40 -26.29 -11.23
C LEU A 52 -7.48 -26.67 -10.07
N ARG A 53 -7.08 -27.94 -9.99
CA ARG A 53 -6.15 -28.41 -8.96
C ARG A 53 -4.78 -27.74 -9.14
N GLN A 54 -4.29 -27.66 -10.37
CA GLN A 54 -3.03 -27.00 -10.69
C GLN A 54 -3.05 -25.51 -10.35
N SER A 55 -4.15 -24.81 -10.66
CA SER A 55 -4.34 -23.40 -10.29
C SER A 55 -4.33 -23.19 -8.77
N LEU A 56 -5.00 -24.06 -8.00
CA LEU A 56 -4.98 -23.99 -6.53
C LEU A 56 -3.62 -24.36 -5.94
N GLU A 57 -2.89 -25.29 -6.55
CA GLU A 57 -1.53 -25.65 -6.16
C GLU A 57 -0.59 -24.46 -6.36
N GLN A 58 -0.73 -23.73 -7.47
CA GLN A 58 0.00 -22.49 -7.72
C GLN A 58 -0.34 -21.40 -6.70
N GLU A 59 -1.61 -21.14 -6.43
CA GLU A 59 -2.03 -20.14 -5.44
C GLU A 59 -1.51 -20.48 -4.03
N ALA A 60 -1.58 -21.75 -3.62
CA ALA A 60 -1.06 -22.18 -2.33
C ALA A 60 0.47 -22.03 -2.23
N VAL A 61 1.19 -22.27 -3.33
CA VAL A 61 2.64 -22.04 -3.41
C VAL A 61 2.98 -20.57 -3.29
N GLU A 62 2.25 -19.69 -3.98
CA GLU A 62 2.42 -18.23 -3.90
C GLU A 62 2.19 -17.73 -2.48
N LEU A 63 1.10 -18.12 -1.84
CA LEU A 63 0.79 -17.75 -0.45
C LEU A 63 1.88 -18.25 0.51
N MET A 64 2.36 -19.49 0.34
CA MET A 64 3.42 -20.03 1.19
C MET A 64 4.76 -19.31 0.96
N SER A 65 5.07 -18.90 -0.27
CA SER A 65 6.26 -18.10 -0.55
C SER A 65 6.19 -16.73 0.12
N ALA A 66 5.03 -16.06 0.12
CA ALA A 66 4.84 -14.79 0.80
C ALA A 66 5.00 -14.93 2.33
N VAL A 67 4.38 -15.95 2.93
CA VAL A 67 4.55 -16.26 4.37
C VAL A 67 6.01 -16.54 4.72
N THR A 68 6.71 -17.28 3.86
CA THR A 68 8.13 -17.59 4.05
C THR A 68 8.99 -16.32 3.97
N ALA A 69 8.75 -15.45 2.98
CA ALA A 69 9.44 -14.17 2.84
C ALA A 69 9.23 -13.26 4.05
N ILE A 70 8.01 -13.21 4.60
CA ILE A 70 7.72 -12.46 5.84
C ILE A 70 8.52 -13.05 7.02
N ARG A 71 8.46 -14.37 7.22
CA ARG A 71 9.15 -15.04 8.33
C ARG A 71 10.66 -14.85 8.27
N ASN A 72 11.20 -14.88 7.06
CA ASN A 72 12.63 -14.92 6.79
C ASN A 72 13.14 -13.61 6.16
N ILE A 73 12.50 -12.48 6.48
CA ILE A 73 12.89 -11.16 5.95
C ILE A 73 14.38 -10.81 6.12
N HIS A 74 15.03 -11.37 7.14
CA HIS A 74 16.47 -11.23 7.37
C HIS A 74 17.35 -11.86 6.29
N GLU A 75 16.86 -12.85 5.54
CA GLU A 75 17.60 -13.49 4.43
C GLU A 75 17.79 -12.51 3.26
N LEU A 76 16.91 -11.51 3.14
CA LEU A 76 17.02 -10.45 2.13
C LEU A 76 18.02 -9.34 2.53
N THR A 77 18.66 -9.44 3.71
CA THR A 77 19.57 -8.40 4.23
C THR A 77 20.83 -8.28 3.37
N LEU A 78 21.08 -7.07 2.89
CA LEU A 78 22.28 -6.72 2.12
C LEU A 78 23.54 -6.96 2.96
N ASP A 79 24.64 -7.30 2.29
CA ASP A 79 25.94 -7.39 2.95
C ASP A 79 26.51 -5.97 3.14
N PRO A 80 26.78 -5.53 4.38
CA PRO A 80 27.40 -4.23 4.64
C PRO A 80 28.76 -4.07 3.97
N LYS A 81 29.48 -5.18 3.71
CA LYS A 81 30.83 -5.13 3.12
C LYS A 81 30.83 -4.74 1.65
N THR A 82 29.71 -4.96 0.96
CA THR A 82 29.54 -4.61 -0.45
C THR A 82 28.79 -3.29 -0.60
N GLY A 83 28.69 -2.50 0.47
CA GLY A 83 28.03 -1.21 0.48
C GLY A 83 28.82 -0.13 -0.24
N ILE A 84 28.18 1.02 -0.42
CA ILE A 84 28.78 2.19 -1.05
C ILE A 84 29.92 2.75 -0.19
N SER A 85 31.01 3.14 -0.84
CA SER A 85 32.15 3.79 -0.19
C SER A 85 31.93 5.30 -0.02
N TRP A 86 32.71 5.93 0.87
CA TRP A 86 32.71 7.39 1.04
C TRP A 86 32.99 8.13 -0.27
N ALA A 87 33.91 7.64 -1.10
CA ALA A 87 34.28 8.27 -2.37
C ALA A 87 33.15 8.19 -3.41
N GLU A 88 32.46 7.05 -3.50
CA GLU A 88 31.30 6.89 -4.38
C GLU A 88 30.14 7.79 -3.93
N LEU A 89 29.89 7.86 -2.62
CA LEU A 89 28.84 8.71 -2.06
C LEU A 89 29.14 10.20 -2.24
N GLU A 90 30.40 10.61 -2.13
CA GLU A 90 30.84 11.98 -2.46
C GLU A 90 30.63 12.29 -3.95
N ALA A 91 30.90 11.33 -4.85
CA ALA A 91 30.64 11.52 -6.27
C ALA A 91 29.14 11.72 -6.56
N VAL A 92 28.27 10.93 -5.92
CA VAL A 92 26.81 11.09 -5.99
C VAL A 92 26.39 12.47 -5.46
N TYR A 93 26.97 12.89 -4.33
CA TYR A 93 26.72 14.21 -3.74
C TYR A 93 27.05 15.34 -4.71
N LEU A 94 28.27 15.36 -5.27
CA LEU A 94 28.71 16.39 -6.20
C LEU A 94 27.91 16.38 -7.50
N HIS A 95 27.48 15.20 -7.97
CA HIS A 95 26.61 15.10 -9.13
C HIS A 95 25.21 15.69 -8.85
N SER A 96 24.64 15.41 -7.68
CA SER A 96 23.35 16.00 -7.28
C SER A 96 23.41 17.52 -7.17
N ARG A 97 24.56 18.07 -6.77
CA ARG A 97 24.83 19.53 -6.67
C ARG A 97 25.00 20.24 -8.01
N THR A 98 25.16 19.50 -9.11
CA THR A 98 25.30 20.07 -10.47
C THR A 98 24.08 19.78 -11.34
N SER A 99 23.26 18.81 -10.95
CA SER A 99 22.02 18.45 -11.64
C SER A 99 20.99 19.57 -11.51
N LEU A 100 20.17 19.77 -12.54
CA LEU A 100 19.06 20.72 -12.50
C LEU A 100 17.86 20.13 -11.75
N PHE A 101 17.01 21.00 -11.17
CA PHE A 101 15.78 20.58 -10.52
C PHE A 101 14.78 20.04 -11.55
N GLN A 102 14.46 18.74 -11.49
CA GLN A 102 13.65 18.06 -12.52
C GLN A 102 12.18 17.88 -12.13
N VAL A 103 11.76 18.25 -10.92
CA VAL A 103 10.38 18.04 -10.46
C VAL A 103 9.48 19.11 -11.09
N PRO A 104 8.46 18.74 -11.91
CA PRO A 104 7.57 19.71 -12.52
C PRO A 104 6.63 20.33 -11.49
N ALA A 105 6.27 21.59 -11.69
CA ALA A 105 5.36 22.30 -10.81
C ALA A 105 3.95 21.65 -10.76
N PRO A 106 3.30 21.57 -9.58
CA PRO A 106 1.95 21.04 -9.45
C PRO A 106 0.93 21.72 -10.38
N VAL A 107 0.29 20.91 -11.23
CA VAL A 107 -0.64 21.36 -12.28
C VAL A 107 -1.93 21.92 -11.68
N ARG A 108 -2.45 23.02 -12.24
CA ARG A 108 -3.70 23.64 -11.80
C ARG A 108 -4.89 22.71 -12.08
N PRO A 109 -5.75 22.41 -11.08
CA PRO A 109 -6.92 21.59 -11.35
C PRO A 109 -7.87 22.36 -12.27
N GLU A 110 -8.43 21.65 -13.23
CA GLU A 110 -9.43 22.20 -14.12
C GLU A 110 -10.69 22.57 -13.33
N LYS A 111 -11.32 23.68 -13.73
CA LYS A 111 -12.57 24.14 -13.13
C LYS A 111 -13.67 23.14 -13.52
N PRO A 112 -14.45 22.61 -12.56
CA PRO A 112 -15.49 21.66 -12.88
C PRO A 112 -16.59 22.33 -13.70
N GLU A 113 -17.11 21.60 -14.67
CA GLU A 113 -18.35 21.94 -15.35
C GLU A 113 -19.54 21.56 -14.45
N TYR A 114 -20.43 22.53 -14.23
CA TYR A 114 -21.64 22.33 -13.45
C TYR A 114 -22.77 21.86 -14.36
N HIS A 115 -23.56 20.90 -13.86
CA HIS A 115 -24.75 20.47 -14.57
C HIS A 115 -25.79 21.58 -14.52
N ALA A 116 -26.27 21.99 -15.70
CA ALA A 116 -27.40 22.91 -15.81
C ALA A 116 -28.68 22.21 -15.33
N LEU A 117 -29.58 22.98 -14.72
CA LEU A 117 -30.88 22.45 -14.33
C LEU A 117 -31.72 22.23 -15.60
N SER A 118 -32.23 21.01 -15.81
CA SER A 118 -33.14 20.73 -16.93
C SER A 118 -34.42 21.56 -16.80
N GLU A 119 -34.93 22.04 -17.93
CA GLU A 119 -36.25 22.66 -18.02
C GLU A 119 -37.37 21.66 -17.77
N ASN A 120 -38.53 22.16 -17.30
CA ASN A 120 -39.72 21.36 -17.02
C ASN A 120 -40.22 20.66 -18.30
N PRO A 121 -40.47 19.33 -18.29
CA PRO A 121 -40.94 18.61 -19.47
C PRO A 121 -42.30 19.13 -19.96
N ALA A 122 -42.31 19.68 -21.18
CA ALA A 122 -43.56 20.01 -21.89
C ALA A 122 -44.43 18.76 -22.07
N GLY A 123 -45.76 18.93 -22.13
CA GLY A 123 -46.72 17.82 -22.24
C GLY A 123 -46.52 16.93 -23.48
N ASN A 124 -45.83 17.43 -24.51
CA ASN A 124 -45.52 16.69 -25.74
C ASN A 124 -44.18 15.93 -25.73
N LYS A 125 -43.38 16.03 -24.65
CA LYS A 125 -42.03 15.46 -24.59
C LYS A 125 -42.11 13.93 -24.55
N GLY A 126 -41.48 13.29 -25.55
CA GLY A 126 -41.45 11.83 -25.71
C GLY A 126 -42.58 11.22 -26.55
N ILE A 127 -43.40 12.03 -27.25
CA ILE A 127 -44.44 11.51 -28.14
C ILE A 127 -43.87 11.28 -29.56
N VAL A 128 -43.93 10.02 -30.05
CA VAL A 128 -43.61 9.67 -31.44
C VAL A 128 -44.77 10.08 -32.36
N PHE A 129 -44.48 10.47 -33.61
CA PHE A 129 -45.43 11.09 -34.55
C PHE A 129 -46.82 10.39 -34.64
N LEU A 130 -46.88 9.06 -34.67
CA LEU A 130 -48.13 8.29 -34.72
C LEU A 130 -48.86 8.14 -33.37
N GLY A 131 -48.16 8.32 -32.25
CA GLY A 131 -48.72 8.19 -30.91
C GLY A 131 -49.67 9.33 -30.52
N LYS A 132 -49.54 10.52 -31.12
CA LYS A 132 -50.42 11.68 -30.83
C LYS A 132 -51.89 11.42 -31.14
N TRP A 133 -52.18 10.49 -32.05
CA TRP A 133 -53.52 10.25 -32.60
C TRP A 133 -54.31 9.16 -31.87
N PHE A 134 -53.63 8.30 -31.10
CA PHE A 134 -54.24 7.12 -30.47
C PHE A 134 -53.97 7.03 -28.95
N GLU A 135 -53.27 7.99 -28.36
CA GLU A 135 -53.00 8.00 -26.91
C GLU A 135 -54.28 8.36 -26.13
N SER A 136 -54.72 7.46 -25.24
CA SER A 136 -55.83 7.73 -24.32
C SER A 136 -55.47 8.85 -23.33
N GLU A 137 -56.47 9.56 -22.80
CA GLU A 137 -56.25 10.60 -21.79
C GLU A 137 -55.56 10.06 -20.52
N SER A 138 -55.84 8.80 -20.14
CA SER A 138 -55.15 8.13 -19.03
C SER A 138 -53.67 7.89 -19.32
N ALA A 139 -53.32 7.43 -20.53
CA ALA A 139 -51.94 7.19 -20.93
C ALA A 139 -51.12 8.50 -21.01
N LYS A 140 -51.75 9.59 -21.51
CA LYS A 140 -51.16 10.94 -21.48
C LYS A 140 -50.82 11.39 -20.06
N ALA A 141 -51.75 11.22 -19.13
CA ALA A 141 -51.59 11.60 -17.73
C ALA A 141 -50.48 10.78 -17.04
N GLU A 142 -50.43 9.47 -17.25
CA GLU A 142 -49.40 8.58 -16.69
C GLU A 142 -48.00 8.92 -17.21
N ARG A 143 -47.85 9.16 -18.52
CA ARG A 143 -46.58 9.59 -19.12
C ARG A 143 -46.13 10.94 -18.59
N GLN A 144 -47.03 11.93 -18.52
CA GLN A 144 -46.72 13.25 -17.98
C GLN A 144 -46.30 13.15 -16.51
N ALA A 145 -46.99 12.33 -15.71
CA ALA A 145 -46.61 12.06 -14.33
C ALA A 145 -45.23 11.38 -14.23
N GLY A 146 -44.93 10.41 -15.10
CA GLY A 146 -43.61 9.76 -15.18
C GLY A 146 -42.49 10.71 -15.59
N ASN A 147 -42.74 11.62 -16.54
CA ASN A 147 -41.81 12.65 -16.97
C ASN A 147 -41.51 13.65 -15.84
N LEU A 148 -42.55 14.09 -15.11
CA LEU A 148 -42.39 14.97 -13.95
C LEU A 148 -41.62 14.30 -12.81
N ARG A 149 -41.85 13.00 -12.57
CA ARG A 149 -41.08 12.23 -11.57
C ARG A 149 -39.60 12.16 -11.93
N ARG A 150 -39.26 11.82 -13.18
CA ARG A 150 -37.87 11.79 -13.66
C ARG A 150 -37.20 13.15 -13.58
N TRP A 151 -37.86 14.20 -14.04
CA TRP A 151 -37.36 15.57 -13.96
C TRP A 151 -37.13 16.03 -12.51
N ARG A 152 -38.05 15.72 -11.59
CA ARG A 152 -37.86 16.03 -10.16
C ARG A 152 -36.66 15.30 -9.58
N GLN A 153 -36.49 14.03 -9.92
CA GLN A 153 -35.34 13.23 -9.47
C GLN A 153 -34.03 13.83 -10.01
N GLU A 154 -33.98 14.16 -11.29
CA GLU A 154 -32.83 14.82 -11.92
C GLU A 154 -32.50 16.17 -11.27
N LEU A 155 -33.51 16.98 -10.94
CA LEU A 155 -33.29 18.24 -10.20
C LEU A 155 -32.68 18.00 -8.81
N ILE A 156 -33.15 16.98 -8.09
CA ILE A 156 -32.61 16.61 -6.77
C ILE A 156 -31.15 16.17 -6.92
N ASP A 157 -30.87 15.33 -7.91
CA ASP A 157 -29.55 14.80 -8.18
C ASP A 157 -28.58 15.93 -8.58
N VAL A 158 -28.95 16.81 -9.51
CA VAL A 158 -28.13 17.97 -9.92
C VAL A 158 -27.88 18.94 -8.76
N LYS A 159 -28.92 19.25 -7.96
CA LYS A 159 -28.77 20.11 -6.77
C LYS A 159 -27.85 19.50 -5.71
N ARG A 160 -27.77 18.17 -5.62
CA ARG A 160 -26.87 17.45 -4.72
C ARG A 160 -25.45 17.35 -5.31
N GLU A 161 -25.32 17.11 -6.60
CA GLU A 161 -24.05 16.86 -7.26
C GLU A 161 -23.20 18.13 -7.45
N ASN A 162 -23.80 19.25 -7.86
CA ASN A 162 -23.08 20.50 -8.07
C ASN A 162 -22.30 20.99 -6.83
N PRO A 163 -22.87 21.04 -5.60
CA PRO A 163 -22.09 21.43 -4.41
C PRO A 163 -21.01 20.41 -4.06
N LEU A 164 -21.25 19.10 -4.28
CA LEU A 164 -20.21 18.08 -4.08
C LEU A 164 -19.04 18.26 -5.06
N ARG A 165 -19.31 18.60 -6.33
CA ARG A 165 -18.27 18.93 -7.32
C ARG A 165 -17.48 20.16 -6.91
N GLN A 166 -18.15 21.19 -6.42
CA GLN A 166 -17.51 22.39 -5.91
C GLN A 166 -16.61 22.08 -4.71
N HIS A 167 -17.08 21.28 -3.75
CA HIS A 167 -16.29 20.85 -2.60
C HIS A 167 -15.04 20.06 -3.01
N ARG A 168 -15.18 19.08 -3.92
CA ARG A 168 -14.04 18.32 -4.46
C ARG A 168 -13.03 19.23 -5.18
N TYR A 169 -13.51 20.25 -5.90
CA TYR A 169 -12.63 21.22 -6.54
C TYR A 169 -11.89 22.09 -5.52
N GLN A 170 -12.56 22.55 -4.46
CA GLN A 170 -11.94 23.29 -3.36
C GLN A 170 -10.86 22.44 -2.66
N GLN A 171 -11.16 21.17 -2.34
CA GLN A 171 -10.17 20.25 -1.79
C GLN A 171 -8.96 20.05 -2.71
N ARG A 172 -9.18 19.91 -4.02
CA ARG A 172 -8.07 19.83 -4.98
C ARG A 172 -7.22 21.10 -5.03
N GLN A 173 -7.83 22.27 -4.85
CA GLN A 173 -7.10 23.54 -4.78
C GLN A 173 -6.26 23.63 -3.49
N THR A 174 -6.78 23.20 -2.34
CA THR A 174 -6.03 23.22 -1.08
C THR A 174 -4.85 22.25 -1.12
N THR A 175 -5.08 21.00 -1.54
CA THR A 175 -4.01 20.00 -1.70
C THR A 175 -2.95 20.47 -2.68
N ARG A 176 -3.35 21.11 -3.79
CA ARG A 176 -2.39 21.70 -4.72
C ARG A 176 -1.60 22.85 -4.11
N ALA A 177 -2.25 23.74 -3.35
CA ALA A 177 -1.57 24.86 -2.72
C ALA A 177 -0.49 24.38 -1.74
N GLU A 178 -0.79 23.33 -0.98
CA GLU A 178 0.17 22.63 -0.12
C GLU A 178 1.33 22.04 -0.95
N GLN A 179 1.02 21.25 -1.99
CA GLN A 179 2.03 20.68 -2.88
C GLN A 179 2.91 21.74 -3.54
N TYR A 180 2.33 22.86 -3.97
CA TYR A 180 3.05 23.95 -4.61
C TYR A 180 3.95 24.69 -3.61
N SER A 181 3.51 24.85 -2.36
CA SER A 181 4.35 25.41 -1.30
C SER A 181 5.58 24.55 -1.07
N ASN A 182 5.40 23.23 -0.93
CA ASN A 182 6.52 22.30 -0.74
C ASN A 182 7.46 22.31 -1.95
N TRP A 183 6.90 22.17 -3.16
CA TRP A 183 7.66 22.23 -4.40
C TRP A 183 8.49 23.52 -4.54
N LYS A 184 7.92 24.67 -4.14
CA LYS A 184 8.62 25.96 -4.19
C LYS A 184 9.76 26.01 -3.18
N CYS A 185 9.55 25.54 -1.95
CA CYS A 185 10.62 25.43 -0.95
C CYS A 185 11.76 24.53 -1.46
N ASP A 186 11.42 23.36 -2.01
CA ASP A 186 12.39 22.40 -2.54
C ASP A 186 13.19 23.00 -3.71
N ALA A 187 12.51 23.73 -4.62
CA ALA A 187 13.13 24.40 -5.75
C ALA A 187 14.10 25.51 -5.31
N GLU A 188 13.69 26.35 -4.34
CA GLU A 188 14.53 27.42 -3.79
C GLU A 188 15.75 26.86 -3.04
N GLU A 189 15.57 25.78 -2.28
CA GLU A 189 16.68 25.08 -1.64
C GLU A 189 17.64 24.50 -2.67
N HIS A 190 17.12 23.87 -3.72
CA HIS A 190 17.92 23.33 -4.80
C HIS A 190 18.73 24.42 -5.51
N GLU A 191 18.14 25.58 -5.78
CA GLU A 191 18.84 26.74 -6.37
C GLU A 191 19.98 27.24 -5.47
N LYS A 192 19.73 27.36 -4.16
CA LYS A 192 20.79 27.69 -3.18
C LYS A 192 21.92 26.66 -3.19
N ARG A 193 21.59 25.37 -3.34
CA ARG A 193 22.57 24.28 -3.40
C ARG A 193 23.44 24.34 -4.65
N LEU A 194 22.89 24.75 -5.80
CA LEU A 194 23.60 24.94 -7.08
C LEU A 194 24.56 26.14 -7.05
N ALA A 195 24.23 27.19 -6.30
CA ALA A 195 25.06 28.40 -6.18
C ALA A 195 26.39 28.18 -5.44
N THR A 196 26.59 27.00 -4.84
CA THR A 196 27.78 26.64 -4.07
C THR A 196 28.89 26.13 -5.00
N THR A 197 30.13 26.60 -4.82
CA THR A 197 31.27 26.10 -5.60
C THR A 197 31.51 24.62 -5.32
N GLN A 198 32.01 23.86 -6.30
CA GLN A 198 32.36 22.45 -6.10
C GLN A 198 33.35 22.21 -4.94
N ALA A 199 34.30 23.13 -4.72
CA ALA A 199 35.25 23.05 -3.61
C ALA A 199 34.55 23.19 -2.25
N ASP A 200 33.63 24.14 -2.11
CA ASP A 200 32.85 24.37 -0.90
C ASP A 200 31.91 23.17 -0.66
N ALA A 201 31.30 22.62 -1.72
CA ALA A 201 30.45 21.44 -1.64
C ALA A 201 31.22 20.23 -1.05
N ARG A 202 32.47 19.99 -1.47
CA ARG A 202 33.30 18.93 -0.89
C ARG A 202 33.55 19.13 0.61
N GLN A 203 33.74 20.37 1.05
CA GLN A 203 33.93 20.66 2.48
C GLN A 203 32.65 20.43 3.30
N LEU A 204 31.49 20.69 2.71
CA LEU A 204 30.19 20.52 3.37
C LEU A 204 29.70 19.07 3.41
N PHE A 205 30.15 18.23 2.46
CA PHE A 205 29.66 16.85 2.29
C PHE A 205 29.58 16.05 3.58
N GLN A 206 30.65 16.04 4.39
CA GLN A 206 30.73 15.26 5.63
C GLN A 206 29.75 15.71 6.72
N ALA A 207 29.21 16.93 6.63
CA ALA A 207 28.28 17.50 7.61
C ALA A 207 26.84 17.62 7.09
N ASP A 208 26.58 17.26 5.83
CA ASP A 208 25.30 17.46 5.16
C ASP A 208 24.30 16.33 5.52
N ALA A 209 23.73 16.40 6.74
CA ALA A 209 22.75 15.44 7.22
C ALA A 209 21.55 15.28 6.26
N ALA A 210 21.06 16.39 5.70
CA ALA A 210 19.92 16.39 4.79
C ALA A 210 20.18 15.57 3.52
N PHE A 211 21.42 15.62 2.99
CA PHE A 211 21.79 14.76 1.88
C PHE A 211 21.76 13.27 2.26
N PHE A 212 22.40 12.89 3.36
CA PHE A 212 22.43 11.48 3.78
C PHE A 212 21.03 10.95 4.09
N GLU A 213 20.18 11.77 4.69
CA GLU A 213 18.79 11.43 4.96
C GLU A 213 17.99 11.24 3.66
N SER A 214 18.12 12.16 2.70
CA SER A 214 17.46 12.05 1.41
C SER A 214 17.93 10.82 0.61
N TYR A 215 19.23 10.54 0.64
CA TYR A 215 19.81 9.38 -0.04
C TYR A 215 19.31 8.07 0.58
N LEU A 216 19.33 7.95 1.91
CA LEU A 216 18.81 6.79 2.62
C LEU A 216 17.29 6.62 2.44
N ALA A 217 16.52 7.72 2.45
CA ALA A 217 15.09 7.69 2.18
C ALA A 217 14.78 7.14 0.78
N GLY A 218 15.55 7.58 -0.23
CA GLY A 218 15.44 7.06 -1.60
C GLY A 218 15.62 5.55 -1.65
N VAL A 219 16.72 5.04 -1.08
CA VAL A 219 16.99 3.59 -1.05
C VAL A 219 15.92 2.82 -0.27
N LEU A 220 15.45 3.34 0.86
CA LEU A 220 14.38 2.70 1.64
C LEU A 220 13.04 2.66 0.88
N SER A 221 12.76 3.67 0.06
CA SER A 221 11.54 3.73 -0.77
C SER A 221 11.54 2.74 -1.93
N GLU A 222 12.72 2.45 -2.49
CA GLU A 222 12.91 1.44 -3.53
C GLU A 222 13.04 0.02 -2.98
N THR A 223 13.28 -0.12 -1.68
CA THR A 223 13.42 -1.42 -1.02
C THR A 223 12.07 -2.13 -0.94
N GLU A 224 11.98 -3.33 -1.51
CA GLU A 224 10.79 -4.17 -1.33
C GLU A 224 10.72 -4.72 0.10
N TRP A 225 9.55 -4.55 0.72
CA TRP A 225 9.23 -5.11 2.03
C TRP A 225 8.14 -6.18 1.89
N PRO A 226 8.34 -7.41 2.42
CA PRO A 226 7.31 -8.46 2.42
C PRO A 226 6.00 -8.05 3.12
N ARG A 227 6.06 -7.04 3.99
CA ARG A 227 4.91 -6.41 4.67
C ARG A 227 5.19 -4.92 4.79
N GLU A 228 4.15 -4.10 4.73
CA GLU A 228 4.25 -2.66 5.02
C GLU A 228 4.97 -2.44 6.36
N THR A 229 6.06 -1.66 6.30
CA THR A 229 6.97 -1.43 7.41
C THR A 229 7.22 0.07 7.50
N LEU A 230 6.85 0.67 8.63
CA LEU A 230 7.08 2.09 8.88
C LEU A 230 8.46 2.27 9.49
N VAL A 231 9.26 3.14 8.87
CA VAL A 231 10.61 3.47 9.35
C VAL A 231 10.71 4.98 9.48
N ALA A 232 11.06 5.43 10.69
CA ALA A 232 11.55 6.79 10.92
C ALA A 232 13.05 6.70 11.18
N PHE A 233 13.82 7.73 10.87
CA PHE A 233 15.25 7.72 11.17
C PHE A 233 15.80 9.15 11.28
N GLU A 234 16.92 9.26 11.95
CA GLU A 234 17.73 10.47 12.06
C GLU A 234 19.18 10.12 11.70
N VAL A 235 19.83 10.93 10.87
CA VAL A 235 21.25 10.75 10.53
C VAL A 235 22.10 11.79 11.26
N LYS A 236 23.17 11.34 11.92
CA LYS A 236 24.12 12.17 12.67
C LYS A 236 25.53 12.03 12.10
N PRO A 237 25.87 12.79 11.05
CA PRO A 237 27.18 12.70 10.40
C PRO A 237 28.33 13.04 11.34
N GLU A 238 28.13 13.98 12.27
CA GLU A 238 29.14 14.44 13.24
C GLU A 238 29.68 13.35 14.16
N ILE A 239 28.87 12.32 14.41
CA ILE A 239 29.24 11.13 15.20
C ILE A 239 29.15 9.84 14.37
N SER A 240 29.09 9.93 13.04
CA SER A 240 29.06 8.77 12.13
C SER A 240 28.00 7.73 12.55
N THR A 241 26.80 8.21 12.93
CA THR A 241 25.74 7.36 13.49
C THR A 241 24.39 7.58 12.81
N VAL A 242 23.67 6.49 12.53
CA VAL A 242 22.26 6.53 12.09
C VAL A 242 21.36 5.93 13.18
N LEU A 243 20.23 6.58 13.44
CA LEU A 243 19.25 6.21 14.46
C LEU A 243 17.91 5.82 13.81
N PRO A 244 17.77 4.60 13.27
CA PRO A 244 16.51 4.18 12.68
C PRO A 244 15.55 3.56 13.70
N ASP A 245 14.29 3.94 13.61
CA ASP A 245 13.16 3.47 14.40
C ASP A 245 12.15 2.76 13.51
N VAL A 246 11.88 1.47 13.78
CA VAL A 246 10.97 0.64 12.99
C VAL A 246 9.69 0.29 13.74
N GLY A 247 8.56 0.46 13.07
CA GLY A 247 7.27 -0.06 13.48
C GLY A 247 7.20 -1.56 13.24
N LEU A 248 7.13 -2.34 14.31
CA LEU A 248 7.02 -3.80 14.27
C LEU A 248 5.54 -4.22 14.27
N ALA A 249 5.25 -5.29 13.53
CA ALA A 249 3.95 -5.94 13.55
C ALA A 249 3.58 -6.41 14.97
N GLU A 250 2.29 -6.49 15.26
CA GLU A 250 1.81 -7.20 16.45
C GLU A 250 1.86 -8.72 16.23
N ILE A 251 1.94 -9.49 17.32
CA ILE A 251 1.95 -10.96 17.20
C ILE A 251 0.61 -11.49 16.72
N GLU A 252 -0.46 -10.76 17.01
CA GLU A 252 -1.83 -11.01 16.57
C GLU A 252 -2.00 -10.86 15.05
N ASP A 253 -1.17 -10.04 14.41
CA ASP A 253 -1.17 -9.82 12.96
C ASP A 253 -0.25 -10.79 12.20
N PHE A 254 0.46 -11.66 12.90
CA PHE A 254 1.45 -12.56 12.30
C PHE A 254 0.78 -13.83 11.73
N PRO A 255 1.15 -14.29 10.51
CA PRO A 255 0.53 -15.46 9.89
C PRO A 255 0.67 -16.72 10.75
N ASP A 256 -0.46 -17.36 11.07
CA ASP A 256 -0.58 -18.52 11.94
C ASP A 256 -0.88 -19.84 11.19
N LYS A 257 -0.98 -19.78 9.86
CA LYS A 257 -1.39 -20.89 9.00
C LYS A 257 -0.31 -21.30 7.99
N ILE A 258 -0.27 -22.59 7.70
CA ILE A 258 0.48 -23.17 6.59
C ILE A 258 -0.49 -23.44 5.43
N TYR A 259 -0.14 -22.97 4.23
CA TYR A 259 -0.93 -23.16 3.01
C TYR A 259 -0.39 -24.35 2.20
N GLY A 260 -1.30 -25.19 1.67
CA GLY A 260 -0.95 -26.34 0.82
C GLY A 260 -2.19 -27.09 0.33
N VAL A 261 -2.15 -27.59 -0.91
CA VAL A 261 -3.26 -28.37 -1.47
C VAL A 261 -3.25 -29.76 -0.84
N ASN A 262 -4.34 -30.08 -0.14
CA ASN A 262 -4.54 -31.25 0.76
C ASN A 262 -4.06 -31.09 2.21
N ALA A 263 -3.37 -30.00 2.56
CA ALA A 263 -3.22 -29.65 3.96
C ALA A 263 -4.54 -29.01 4.42
N ARG A 264 -5.32 -29.68 5.27
CA ARG A 264 -6.27 -28.95 6.13
C ARG A 264 -5.40 -27.92 6.84
N GLY A 265 -5.55 -26.63 6.52
CA GLY A 265 -4.65 -25.56 6.96
C GLY A 265 -4.19 -25.81 8.38
N MET A 266 -2.94 -26.30 8.51
CA MET A 266 -2.45 -26.75 9.80
C MET A 266 -2.10 -25.49 10.57
N GLU A 267 -2.89 -25.20 11.60
CA GLU A 267 -2.60 -24.10 12.50
C GLU A 267 -1.26 -24.39 13.19
N LEU A 268 -0.38 -23.39 13.17
CA LEU A 268 0.88 -23.46 13.87
C LEU A 268 0.63 -23.56 15.37
N THR A 269 1.49 -24.30 16.07
CA THR A 269 1.46 -24.28 17.54
C THR A 269 1.77 -22.87 18.05
N GLN A 270 1.22 -22.51 19.21
CA GLN A 270 1.49 -21.22 19.86
C GLN A 270 3.00 -20.98 20.07
N LYS A 271 3.77 -22.05 20.30
CA LYS A 271 5.24 -21.97 20.37
C LYS A 271 5.85 -21.56 19.02
N ALA A 272 5.46 -22.23 17.94
CA ALA A 272 5.96 -21.93 16.59
C ALA A 272 5.58 -20.51 16.14
N ILE A 273 4.38 -20.02 16.48
CA ILE A 273 3.97 -18.64 16.20
C ILE A 273 4.90 -17.65 16.90
N ARG A 274 5.18 -17.84 18.20
CA ARG A 274 6.09 -16.96 18.96
C ARG A 274 7.51 -16.96 18.41
N GLU A 275 8.03 -18.12 18.03
CA GLU A 275 9.36 -18.24 17.42
C GLU A 275 9.43 -17.56 16.05
N ASN A 276 8.41 -17.76 15.21
CA ASN A 276 8.34 -17.13 13.90
C ASN A 276 8.16 -15.62 13.99
N TYR A 277 7.32 -15.14 14.91
CA TYR A 277 7.16 -13.73 15.22
C TYR A 277 8.49 -13.12 15.69
N ALA A 278 9.15 -13.73 16.67
CA ALA A 278 10.44 -13.24 17.15
C ALA A 278 11.48 -13.18 16.03
N ARG A 279 11.56 -14.21 15.16
CA ARG A 279 12.44 -14.23 13.99
C ARG A 279 12.13 -13.08 13.03
N HIS A 280 10.85 -12.84 12.75
CA HIS A 280 10.42 -11.72 11.90
C HIS A 280 10.79 -10.37 12.51
N SER A 281 10.44 -10.12 13.79
CA SER A 281 10.71 -8.84 14.45
C SER A 281 12.21 -8.51 14.49
N HIS A 282 13.05 -9.48 14.86
CA HIS A 282 14.50 -9.30 14.80
C HIS A 282 14.98 -9.15 13.36
N GLY A 283 14.39 -9.91 12.43
CA GLY A 283 14.75 -9.87 11.02
C GLY A 283 14.49 -8.52 10.37
N CYS A 284 13.40 -7.83 10.72
CA CYS A 284 13.13 -6.46 10.26
C CYS A 284 14.24 -5.50 10.69
N LEU A 285 14.66 -5.56 11.96
CA LEU A 285 15.76 -4.73 12.46
C LEU A 285 17.09 -5.08 11.79
N PHE A 286 17.40 -6.37 11.61
CA PHE A 286 18.63 -6.78 10.92
C PHE A 286 18.65 -6.34 9.46
N ARG A 287 17.52 -6.48 8.74
CA ARG A 287 17.37 -6.00 7.37
C ARG A 287 17.60 -4.50 7.30
N LEU A 288 16.96 -3.73 8.19
CA LEU A 288 17.08 -2.28 8.24
C LEU A 288 18.52 -1.85 8.53
N VAL A 289 19.17 -2.43 9.54
CA VAL A 289 20.58 -2.14 9.84
C VAL A 289 21.49 -2.49 8.66
N GLY A 290 21.24 -3.62 7.99
CA GLY A 290 22.02 -4.02 6.82
C GLY A 290 21.85 -3.07 5.64
N ILE A 291 20.63 -2.58 5.39
CA ILE A 291 20.38 -1.55 4.37
C ILE A 291 21.12 -0.27 4.75
N VAL A 292 20.98 0.21 5.98
CA VAL A 292 21.64 1.46 6.42
C VAL A 292 23.16 1.38 6.24
N LEU A 293 23.81 0.30 6.70
CA LEU A 293 25.26 0.16 6.58
C LEU A 293 25.73 -0.12 5.15
N HIS A 294 24.86 -0.65 4.29
CA HIS A 294 25.15 -0.82 2.87
C HIS A 294 25.03 0.51 2.11
N THR A 295 24.12 1.38 2.54
CA THR A 295 23.80 2.66 1.89
C THR A 295 24.65 3.83 2.41
N LEU A 296 25.02 3.80 3.69
CA LEU A 296 25.79 4.85 4.34
C LEU A 296 27.04 4.24 4.98
N PRO A 297 28.26 4.66 4.61
CA PRO A 297 29.53 4.15 5.14
C PRO A 297 29.83 4.70 6.55
N PHE A 298 28.83 4.70 7.42
CA PHE A 298 28.87 5.20 8.79
C PHE A 298 29.36 4.10 9.74
N ASP A 299 29.98 4.50 10.84
CA ASP A 299 30.62 3.57 11.78
C ASP A 299 29.61 2.81 12.64
N LYS A 300 28.44 3.40 12.87
CA LYS A 300 27.46 2.89 13.83
C LYS A 300 26.02 3.07 13.38
N VAL A 301 25.20 2.06 13.69
CA VAL A 301 23.74 2.15 13.61
C VAL A 301 23.15 1.75 14.96
N ILE A 302 22.24 2.58 15.48
CA ILE A 302 21.48 2.28 16.70
C ILE A 302 20.02 2.16 16.30
N ALA A 303 19.58 0.94 15.99
CA ALA A 303 18.22 0.68 15.59
C ALA A 303 17.33 0.44 16.80
N SER A 304 16.11 0.97 16.75
CA SER A 304 15.09 0.65 17.75
C SER A 304 13.77 0.20 17.11
N GLY A 305 13.05 -0.70 17.77
CA GLY A 305 11.82 -1.30 17.25
C GLY A 305 10.69 -1.19 18.25
N PHE A 306 9.49 -0.85 17.78
CA PHE A 306 8.31 -0.59 18.61
C PHE A 306 7.06 -1.31 18.10
N THR A 307 6.23 -1.79 19.03
CA THR A 307 4.87 -2.28 18.74
C THR A 307 3.85 -1.35 19.42
N GLN A 308 2.85 -0.85 18.69
CA GLN A 308 1.81 0.03 19.23
C GLN A 308 0.47 -0.70 19.32
N ARG A 309 -0.01 -0.95 20.54
CA ARG A 309 -1.38 -1.45 20.72
C ARG A 309 -2.41 -0.37 20.45
N VAL A 310 -3.53 -0.78 19.85
CA VAL A 310 -4.72 0.07 19.59
C VAL A 310 -5.24 0.77 20.87
N SER A 311 -4.87 0.28 22.07
CA SER A 311 -5.14 0.94 23.35
C SER A 311 -4.18 2.10 23.70
N GLY A 312 -3.35 2.57 22.78
CA GLY A 312 -2.48 3.75 22.94
C GLY A 312 -1.27 3.55 23.86
N THR A 313 -0.96 2.32 24.26
CA THR A 313 0.20 2.01 25.11
C THR A 313 1.29 1.35 24.28
N THR A 314 2.48 1.95 24.23
CA THR A 314 3.70 1.33 23.68
C THR A 314 4.23 0.31 24.69
N ILE A 315 4.27 -0.97 24.32
CA ILE A 315 4.54 -2.06 25.31
C ILE A 315 5.96 -2.63 25.18
N TRP A 316 6.59 -2.57 24.01
CA TRP A 316 7.91 -3.18 23.78
C TRP A 316 8.85 -2.24 23.03
N ARG A 317 10.08 -2.13 23.52
CA ARG A 317 11.19 -1.40 22.89
C ARG A 317 12.39 -2.34 22.79
N MET A 318 12.77 -2.70 21.57
CA MET A 318 14.00 -3.43 21.30
C MET A 318 15.07 -2.45 20.82
N PHE A 319 16.30 -2.55 21.33
CA PHE A 319 17.43 -1.75 20.88
C PHE A 319 18.54 -2.64 20.37
N ILE A 320 19.07 -2.32 19.19
CA ILE A 320 20.25 -2.95 18.63
C ILE A 320 21.25 -1.85 18.29
N SER A 321 22.35 -1.81 19.04
CA SER A 321 23.52 -0.98 18.69
C SER A 321 24.51 -1.86 17.94
N CYS A 322 24.71 -1.60 16.65
CA CYS A 322 25.64 -2.35 15.83
C CYS A 322 26.75 -1.43 15.28
N PRO A 323 28.02 -1.67 15.65
CA PRO A 323 29.13 -1.07 14.90
C PRO A 323 29.25 -1.77 13.54
N ALA A 324 29.68 -1.04 12.51
CA ALA A 324 29.83 -1.56 11.14
C ALA A 324 30.67 -2.85 11.10
N ASN A 325 31.70 -2.93 11.94
CA ASN A 325 32.62 -4.08 12.02
C ASN A 325 32.01 -5.34 12.69
N ALA A 326 30.89 -5.24 13.42
CA ALA A 326 30.33 -6.39 14.17
C ALA A 326 29.46 -7.34 13.32
N LEU A 327 28.81 -6.86 12.26
CA LEU A 327 27.99 -7.69 11.37
C LEU A 327 28.82 -8.69 10.55
N ALA A 328 30.10 -8.37 10.32
CA ALA A 328 31.06 -9.21 9.61
C ALA A 328 31.35 -10.56 10.30
N ALA A 329 31.12 -10.67 11.62
CA ALA A 329 31.53 -11.83 12.41
C ALA A 329 30.40 -12.86 12.66
N ARG A 330 29.13 -12.55 12.37
CA ARG A 330 27.99 -13.39 12.79
C ARG A 330 27.34 -14.28 11.73
N ARG A 331 27.73 -14.21 10.45
CA ARG A 331 27.19 -15.13 9.41
C ARG A 331 27.76 -16.55 9.43
N HIS A 332 28.74 -16.85 10.31
CA HIS A 332 29.33 -18.21 10.45
C HIS A 332 28.73 -19.09 11.55
N ARG A 333 27.62 -18.70 12.18
CA ARG A 333 26.82 -19.62 13.01
C ARG A 333 25.42 -19.74 12.44
N THR A 334 25.30 -20.63 11.46
CA THR A 334 24.07 -21.37 11.17
C THR A 334 23.54 -21.98 12.47
N TYR A 335 22.30 -21.65 12.81
CA TYR A 335 21.46 -22.45 13.72
C TYR A 335 20.60 -23.39 12.90
#